data_AF-A0A933NH79-F1
#
_entry.id   AF-A0A933NH79-F1
#
_cell.length_a   1.000
_cell.length_b   1.000
_cell.length_c   1.000
_cell.angle_alpha   90.00
_cell.angle_beta   90.00
_cell.angle_gamma   90.00
#
_symmetry.space_group_name_H-M   'P 1'
#
loop_
_entity.id
_entity.type
_entity.pdbx_description
1 polymer ?
#
loop_
_entity_poly.entity_id
_entity_poly.type
_entity_poly.pdbx_seq_one_letter_code
_entity_poly.pdbx_strand_id
1 'polypeptide(L)'
;MGIELDNLTFAELMQLQLEISQTIKRRFERKMALAFSDVVGSTAYFQRHGDAAGRALLERHYALLGKVVASAEGLIVDTAGDGAFLCFPRAQAAAEAMLELQRLIVSGNANVTEESRLSIRVGLHWGPVLKADRVVTGDSVNLCARVAAGGARRDPTTKATTSCWRCPTSS
;
A
#
# COMPACT_ATOMS: atom_id res chain seq x y z
N MET A 1 -21.57 -30.13 7.06
CA MET A 1 -22.18 -30.77 5.88
C MET A 1 -21.27 -30.45 4.70
N GLY A 2 -20.54 -31.43 4.19
CA GLY A 2 -19.62 -31.23 3.07
C GLY A 2 -20.38 -31.24 1.75
N ILE A 3 -19.94 -30.43 0.78
CA ILE A 3 -20.44 -30.51 -0.59
C ILE A 3 -19.65 -31.63 -1.27
N GLU A 4 -20.33 -32.64 -1.81
CA GLU A 4 -19.70 -33.76 -2.50
C GLU A 4 -19.49 -33.38 -3.97
N LEU A 5 -18.32 -32.79 -4.26
CA LEU A 5 -18.03 -32.15 -5.54
C LEU A 5 -17.90 -33.14 -6.71
N ASP A 6 -17.51 -34.38 -6.44
CA ASP A 6 -17.23 -35.40 -7.47
C ASP A 6 -18.48 -35.90 -8.19
N ASN A 7 -19.67 -35.68 -7.61
CA ASN A 7 -20.96 -36.10 -8.17
C ASN A 7 -21.67 -34.98 -8.95
N LEU A 8 -21.08 -33.78 -9.05
CA LEU A 8 -21.68 -32.64 -9.73
C LEU A 8 -21.33 -32.62 -11.21
N THR A 9 -22.30 -32.27 -12.03
CA THR A 9 -22.09 -31.98 -13.46
C THR A 9 -21.27 -30.71 -13.65
N PHE A 10 -20.67 -30.54 -14.83
CA PHE A 10 -19.94 -29.31 -15.18
C PHE A 10 -20.80 -28.04 -15.04
N ALA A 11 -22.09 -28.10 -15.38
CA ALA A 11 -23.01 -26.97 -15.24
C ALA A 11 -23.26 -26.61 -13.78
N GLU A 12 -23.47 -27.61 -12.93
CA GLU A 12 -23.64 -27.42 -11.48
C GLU A 12 -22.36 -26.90 -10.83
N LEU A 13 -21.19 -27.41 -11.24
CA LEU A 13 -19.90 -26.88 -10.79
C LEU A 13 -19.71 -25.41 -11.18
N MET A 14 -20.08 -25.05 -12.41
CA MET A 14 -19.99 -23.66 -12.88
C MET A 14 -20.96 -22.74 -12.12
N GLN A 15 -22.18 -23.21 -11.85
CA GLN A 15 -23.15 -22.46 -11.05
C GLN A 15 -22.66 -22.29 -9.60
N LEU A 16 -22.14 -23.34 -8.99
CA LEU A 16 -21.57 -23.29 -7.65
C LEU A 16 -20.39 -22.32 -7.58
N GLN A 17 -19.50 -22.32 -8.59
CA GLN A 17 -18.40 -21.36 -8.68
C GLN A 17 -18.91 -19.92 -8.67
N LEU A 18 -19.97 -19.62 -9.43
CA LEU A 18 -20.57 -18.29 -9.49
C LEU A 18 -21.18 -17.89 -8.14
N GLU A 19 -21.96 -18.79 -7.51
CA GLU A 19 -22.59 -18.54 -6.21
C GLU A 19 -21.56 -18.30 -5.10
N ILE A 20 -20.49 -19.10 -5.07
CA ILE A 20 -19.37 -18.91 -4.14
C ILE A 20 -18.70 -17.56 -4.39
N SER A 21 -18.37 -17.24 -5.65
CA SER A 21 -17.70 -15.99 -6.00
C SER A 21 -18.53 -14.76 -5.62
N GLN A 22 -19.83 -14.79 -5.88
CA GLN A 22 -20.75 -13.72 -5.49
C GLN A 22 -20.90 -13.63 -3.96
N THR A 23 -20.95 -14.77 -3.28
CA THR A 23 -21.05 -14.81 -1.82
C THR A 23 -19.79 -14.27 -1.15
N ILE A 24 -18.60 -14.58 -1.68
CA ILE A 24 -17.34 -14.02 -1.22
C ILE A 24 -17.36 -12.50 -1.37
N LYS A 25 -17.69 -11.98 -2.56
CA LYS A 25 -17.80 -10.53 -2.79
C LYS A 25 -18.79 -9.89 -1.81
N ARG A 26 -20.01 -10.41 -1.72
CA ARG A 26 -21.05 -9.88 -0.83
C ARG A 26 -20.63 -9.84 0.64
N ARG A 27 -19.92 -10.86 1.13
CA ARG A 27 -19.55 -10.96 2.53
C ARG A 27 -18.28 -10.18 2.87
N PHE A 28 -17.28 -10.20 1.99
CA PHE A 28 -15.92 -9.74 2.31
C PHE A 28 -15.48 -8.48 1.54
N GLU A 29 -16.21 -8.05 0.51
CA GLU A 29 -15.86 -6.81 -0.19
C GLU A 29 -16.18 -5.59 0.68
N ARG A 30 -15.18 -4.72 0.84
CA ARG A 30 -15.32 -3.43 1.54
C ARG A 30 -14.62 -2.37 0.71
N LYS A 31 -15.12 -1.13 0.74
CA LYS A 31 -14.33 -0.01 0.22
C LYS A 31 -13.32 0.41 1.27
N MET A 32 -12.05 0.43 0.88
CA MET A 32 -10.95 0.87 1.73
C MET A 32 -9.98 1.73 0.93
N ALA A 33 -9.20 2.53 1.66
CA ALA A 33 -8.08 3.23 1.08
C ALA A 33 -6.84 2.38 1.23
N LEU A 34 -6.16 2.15 0.12
CA LEU A 34 -4.88 1.50 0.04
C LEU A 34 -3.83 2.59 -0.13
N ALA A 35 -2.76 2.49 0.65
CA ALA A 35 -1.59 3.35 0.49
C ALA A 35 -0.35 2.47 0.33
N PHE A 36 0.61 2.99 -0.39
CA PHE A 36 1.91 2.37 -0.55
C PHE A 36 2.96 3.45 -0.34
N SER A 37 3.97 3.12 0.43
CA SER A 37 5.12 3.96 0.68
C SER A 37 6.37 3.20 0.24
N ASP A 38 7.29 3.88 -0.43
CA ASP A 38 8.51 3.28 -0.96
C ASP A 38 9.68 4.25 -0.79
N VAL A 39 10.84 3.76 -0.32
CA VAL A 39 12.01 4.62 -0.08
C VAL A 39 12.74 4.88 -1.40
N VAL A 40 12.85 6.14 -1.76
CA VAL A 40 13.50 6.54 -3.01
C VAL A 40 15.00 6.36 -2.90
N GLY A 41 15.57 5.56 -3.80
CA GLY A 41 17.02 5.40 -3.90
C GLY A 41 17.62 4.52 -2.80
N SER A 42 16.81 3.74 -2.09
CA SER A 42 17.24 2.79 -1.05
C SER A 42 18.39 1.91 -1.51
N THR A 43 18.28 1.23 -2.67
CA THR A 43 19.33 0.33 -3.18
C THR A 43 20.65 1.04 -3.38
N ALA A 44 20.63 2.25 -3.94
CA ALA A 44 21.84 3.07 -4.11
C ALA A 44 22.41 3.52 -2.76
N TYR A 45 21.55 3.82 -1.79
CA TYR A 45 21.94 4.17 -0.43
C TYR A 45 22.61 2.99 0.30
N PHE A 46 22.05 1.78 0.19
CA PHE A 46 22.65 0.54 0.70
C PHE A 46 24.05 0.32 0.12
N GLN A 47 24.21 0.47 -1.19
CA GLN A 47 25.51 0.28 -1.86
C GLN A 47 26.56 1.32 -1.42
N ARG A 48 26.14 2.56 -1.16
CA ARG A 48 27.06 3.67 -0.84
C ARG A 48 27.43 3.74 0.63
N HIS A 49 26.50 3.45 1.54
CA HIS A 49 26.67 3.64 2.98
C HIS A 49 26.73 2.31 3.76
N GLY A 50 26.52 1.19 3.09
CA GLY A 50 26.54 -0.15 3.68
C GLY A 50 25.25 -0.55 4.39
N ASP A 51 25.13 -1.83 4.70
CA ASP A 51 23.90 -2.46 5.20
C ASP A 51 23.41 -1.89 6.52
N ALA A 52 24.32 -1.54 7.43
CA ALA A 52 23.97 -0.98 8.74
C ALA A 52 23.27 0.39 8.60
N ALA A 53 23.82 1.27 7.75
CA ALA A 53 23.23 2.58 7.50
C ALA A 53 21.90 2.46 6.74
N GLY A 54 21.84 1.59 5.72
CA GLY A 54 20.60 1.33 4.99
C GLY A 54 19.50 0.79 5.89
N ARG A 55 19.84 -0.11 6.82
CA ARG A 55 18.87 -0.65 7.79
C ARG A 55 18.37 0.43 8.76
N ALA A 56 19.25 1.30 9.26
CA ALA A 56 18.84 2.42 10.09
C ALA A 56 17.89 3.39 9.35
N LEU A 57 18.11 3.60 8.04
CA LEU A 57 17.21 4.41 7.20
C LEU A 57 15.82 3.78 7.09
N LEU A 58 15.75 2.47 6.85
CA LEU A 58 14.48 1.73 6.79
C LEU A 58 13.76 1.69 8.14
N GLU A 59 14.49 1.47 9.23
CA GLU A 59 13.92 1.48 10.58
C GLU A 59 13.32 2.85 10.92
N ARG A 60 14.00 3.95 10.54
CA ARG A 60 13.44 5.30 10.65
C ARG A 60 12.18 5.45 9.81
N HIS A 61 12.16 4.92 8.59
CA HIS A 61 10.97 4.95 7.74
C HIS A 61 9.79 4.22 8.39
N TYR A 62 9.99 2.98 8.85
CA TYR A 62 8.95 2.16 9.48
C TYR A 62 8.48 2.73 10.82
N ALA A 63 9.37 3.35 11.60
CA ALA A 63 8.99 4.01 12.84
C ALA A 63 8.06 5.21 12.60
N LEU A 64 8.32 6.02 11.56
CA LEU A 64 7.45 7.13 11.18
C LEU A 64 6.11 6.61 10.63
N LEU A 65 6.15 5.60 9.77
CA LEU A 65 4.95 4.92 9.26
C LEU A 65 4.06 4.39 10.39
N GLY A 66 4.63 3.69 11.36
CA GLY A 66 3.88 3.14 12.49
C GLY A 66 3.13 4.22 13.27
N LYS A 67 3.74 5.39 13.49
CA LYS A 67 3.12 6.52 14.18
C LYS A 67 1.92 7.09 13.43
N VAL A 68 2.07 7.37 12.14
CA VAL A 68 1.01 8.00 11.33
C VAL A 68 -0.12 7.01 11.04
N VAL A 69 0.20 5.73 10.81
CA VAL A 69 -0.78 4.68 10.52
C VAL A 69 -1.64 4.41 11.75
N ALA A 70 -1.03 4.28 12.94
CA ALA A 70 -1.77 4.06 14.18
C ALA A 70 -2.72 5.23 14.50
N SER A 71 -2.28 6.47 14.27
CA SER A 71 -3.08 7.68 14.51
C SER A 71 -4.29 7.80 13.58
N ALA A 72 -4.27 7.12 12.43
CA ALA A 72 -5.30 7.19 11.40
C ALA A 72 -6.15 5.91 11.29
N GLU A 73 -6.13 5.06 12.32
CA GLU A 73 -6.85 3.77 12.36
C GLU A 73 -6.47 2.85 11.18
N GLY A 74 -5.26 3.03 10.64
CA GLY A 74 -4.73 2.25 9.53
C GLY A 74 -4.10 0.94 9.99
N LEU A 75 -3.82 0.08 9.02
CA LEU A 75 -3.11 -1.17 9.22
C LEU A 75 -1.96 -1.27 8.21
N ILE A 76 -0.79 -1.64 8.71
CA ILE A 76 0.30 -2.13 7.85
C ILE A 76 -0.05 -3.56 7.47
N VAL A 77 -0.36 -3.77 6.19
CA VAL A 77 -0.76 -5.08 5.66
C VAL A 77 0.47 -5.90 5.32
N ASP A 78 1.48 -5.28 4.72
CA ASP A 78 2.72 -5.94 4.36
C ASP A 78 3.89 -4.93 4.31
N THR A 79 5.11 -5.43 4.48
CA THR A 79 6.36 -4.68 4.32
C THR A 79 7.29 -5.52 3.44
N ALA A 80 7.47 -5.11 2.19
CA ALA A 80 8.32 -5.81 1.23
C ALA A 80 9.54 -4.95 0.91
N GLY A 81 10.71 -5.39 1.40
CA GLY A 81 11.99 -4.71 1.17
C GLY A 81 12.08 -3.37 1.88
N ASP A 82 12.03 -2.30 1.09
CA ASP A 82 12.06 -0.89 1.49
C ASP A 82 10.69 -0.20 1.36
N GLY A 83 9.68 -0.94 0.91
CA GLY A 83 8.30 -0.48 0.80
C GLY A 83 7.40 -0.94 1.95
N ALA A 84 6.24 -0.29 2.04
CA ALA A 84 5.15 -0.66 2.94
C ALA A 84 3.82 -0.58 2.20
N PHE A 85 2.98 -1.60 2.38
CA PHE A 85 1.60 -1.64 1.93
C PHE A 85 0.66 -1.44 3.11
N LEU A 86 -0.20 -0.44 3.00
CA LEU A 86 -1.05 0.05 4.07
C LEU A 86 -2.52 0.02 3.63
N CYS A 87 -3.42 -0.18 4.58
CA CYS A 87 -4.83 0.03 4.35
C CYS A 87 -5.47 0.88 5.46
N PHE A 88 -6.48 1.65 5.07
CA PHE A 88 -7.22 2.56 5.94
C PHE A 88 -8.72 2.40 5.68
N PRO A 89 -9.57 2.55 6.72
CA PRO A 89 -11.01 2.47 6.55
C PRO A 89 -11.59 3.65 5.75
N ARG A 90 -10.89 4.79 5.71
CA ARG A 90 -11.36 6.03 5.09
C ARG A 90 -10.29 6.65 4.20
N ALA A 91 -10.68 7.14 3.02
CA ALA A 91 -9.77 7.83 2.08
C ALA A 91 -9.13 9.09 2.67
N GLN A 92 -9.90 9.89 3.41
CA GLN A 92 -9.41 11.08 4.07
C GLN A 92 -8.31 10.76 5.09
N ALA A 93 -8.54 9.75 5.94
CA ALA A 93 -7.57 9.32 6.95
C ALA A 93 -6.26 8.85 6.31
N ALA A 94 -6.34 8.12 5.19
CA ALA A 94 -5.15 7.73 4.43
C ALA A 94 -4.38 8.94 3.89
N ALA A 95 -5.08 9.90 3.28
CA ALA A 95 -4.45 11.11 2.74
C ALA A 95 -3.78 11.94 3.84
N GLU A 96 -4.46 12.17 4.96
CA GLU A 96 -3.93 12.91 6.10
C GLU A 96 -2.71 12.21 6.71
N ALA A 97 -2.76 10.89 6.91
CA ALA A 97 -1.62 10.11 7.42
C ALA A 97 -0.39 10.19 6.49
N MET A 98 -0.60 10.12 5.18
CA MET A 98 0.48 10.19 4.21
C MET A 98 1.07 11.59 4.08
N LEU A 99 0.25 12.64 4.18
CA LEU A 99 0.75 14.01 4.25
C LEU A 99 1.56 14.24 5.53
N GLU A 100 1.08 13.72 6.66
CA GLU A 100 1.80 13.83 7.92
C GLU A 100 3.14 13.08 7.89
N LEU A 101 3.17 11.90 7.27
CA LEU A 101 4.40 11.16 7.05
C LEU A 101 5.44 12.00 6.29
N GLN A 102 5.02 12.65 5.20
CA GLN A 102 5.90 13.51 4.43
C GLN A 102 6.41 14.70 5.24
N ARG A 103 5.55 15.35 6.04
CA ARG A 103 5.95 16.45 6.93
C ARG A 103 7.00 16.00 7.95
N LEU A 104 6.76 14.89 8.64
CA LEU A 104 7.70 14.35 9.62
C LEU A 104 9.06 13.99 9.00
N ILE A 105 9.05 13.49 7.77
CA ILE A 105 10.28 13.21 7.02
C ILE A 105 11.03 14.50 6.70
N VAL A 106 10.34 15.52 6.17
CA VAL A 106 10.92 16.83 5.86
C VAL A 106 11.54 17.45 7.12
N SER A 107 10.80 17.50 8.23
CA SER A 107 11.30 18.03 9.49
C SER A 107 12.51 17.24 10.01
N GLY A 108 12.46 15.91 9.96
CA GLY A 108 13.57 15.08 10.40
C GLY A 108 14.81 15.15 9.49
N ASN A 109 14.66 15.64 8.26
CA ASN A 109 15.77 15.82 7.31
C ASN A 109 16.47 17.18 7.46
N ALA A 110 15.97 18.10 8.30
CA ALA A 110 16.50 19.46 8.43
C ALA A 110 18.00 19.50 8.80
N ASN A 111 18.45 18.56 9.64
CA ASN A 111 19.83 18.48 10.11
C ASN A 111 20.61 17.31 9.49
N VAL A 112 20.11 16.74 8.39
CA VAL A 112 20.72 15.59 7.72
C VAL A 112 21.33 16.02 6.40
N THR A 113 22.53 15.52 6.12
CA THR A 113 23.22 15.74 4.83
C THR A 113 22.34 15.25 3.68
N GLU A 114 22.42 15.90 2.53
CA GLU A 114 21.56 15.58 1.38
C GLU A 114 21.62 14.09 1.00
N GLU A 115 22.81 13.50 1.08
CA GLU A 115 23.06 12.09 0.76
C GLU A 115 22.42 11.10 1.74
N SER A 116 22.05 11.54 2.94
CA SER A 116 21.42 10.72 3.98
C SER A 116 19.96 11.09 4.26
N ARG A 117 19.37 11.96 3.43
CA ARG A 117 17.96 12.34 3.58
C ARG A 117 17.06 11.16 3.23
N LEU A 118 16.12 10.87 4.13
CA LEU A 118 15.04 9.94 3.84
C LEU A 118 14.09 10.59 2.83
N SER A 119 13.88 9.96 1.68
CA SER A 119 12.89 10.40 0.69
C SER A 119 11.98 9.23 0.37
N ILE A 120 10.69 9.50 0.25
CA ILE A 120 9.68 8.46 -0.01
C ILE A 120 8.80 8.84 -1.18
N ARG A 121 8.32 7.83 -1.91
CA ARG A 121 7.16 7.95 -2.79
C ARG A 121 5.96 7.38 -2.08
N VAL A 122 4.83 8.06 -2.24
CA VAL A 122 3.55 7.57 -1.75
C VAL A 122 2.55 7.54 -2.90
N GLY A 123 1.73 6.50 -2.95
CA GLY A 123 0.50 6.57 -3.71
C GLY A 123 -0.69 6.01 -2.94
N LEU A 124 -1.87 6.42 -3.41
CA LEU A 124 -3.14 6.18 -2.76
C LEU A 124 -4.16 5.67 -3.78
N HIS A 125 -4.99 4.75 -3.34
CA HIS A 125 -6.10 4.22 -4.12
C HIS A 125 -7.29 3.98 -3.21
N TRP A 126 -8.48 4.40 -3.65
CA TRP A 126 -9.75 4.11 -2.97
C TRP A 126 -10.57 3.18 -3.83
N GLY A 127 -10.87 1.99 -3.31
CA GLY A 127 -11.55 0.98 -4.10
C GLY A 127 -12.07 -0.21 -3.30
N PRO A 128 -12.82 -1.09 -3.96
CA PRO A 128 -13.28 -2.34 -3.37
C PRO A 128 -12.10 -3.27 -3.11
N VAL A 129 -12.04 -3.82 -1.90
CA VAL A 129 -11.06 -4.82 -1.49
C VAL A 129 -11.75 -5.99 -0.82
N LEU A 130 -11.26 -7.20 -1.04
CA LEU A 130 -11.70 -8.35 -0.26
C LEU A 130 -10.92 -8.35 1.04
N LYS A 131 -11.61 -8.09 2.15
CA LYS A 131 -11.01 -8.10 3.49
C LYS A 131 -11.43 -9.38 4.21
N ALA A 132 -10.47 -10.26 4.42
CA ALA A 132 -10.59 -11.40 5.33
C ALA A 132 -9.65 -11.15 6.52
N ASP A 133 -10.21 -10.85 7.69
CA ASP A 133 -9.46 -10.47 8.89
C ASP A 133 -8.49 -9.29 8.67
N ARG A 134 -7.19 -9.57 8.63
CA ARG A 134 -6.10 -8.61 8.38
C ARG A 134 -5.53 -8.71 6.96
N VAL A 135 -5.93 -9.72 6.21
CA VAL A 135 -5.48 -9.96 4.84
C VAL A 135 -6.38 -9.17 3.88
N VAL A 136 -5.77 -8.27 3.13
CA VAL A 136 -6.43 -7.49 2.09
C VAL A 136 -6.00 -8.06 0.74
N THR A 137 -6.94 -8.54 -0.06
CA THR A 137 -6.68 -9.13 -1.38
C THR A 137 -7.62 -8.53 -2.44
N GLY A 138 -7.28 -8.77 -3.70
CA GLY A 138 -8.11 -8.40 -4.86
C GLY A 138 -7.41 -7.51 -5.87
N ASP A 139 -8.14 -7.16 -6.93
CA ASP A 139 -7.59 -6.41 -8.07
C ASP A 139 -7.06 -5.04 -7.68
N SER A 140 -7.65 -4.40 -6.66
CA SER A 140 -7.16 -3.15 -6.10
C SER A 140 -5.76 -3.28 -5.47
N VAL A 141 -5.44 -4.41 -4.83
CA VAL A 141 -4.08 -4.67 -4.28
C VAL A 141 -3.07 -4.83 -5.41
N ASN A 142 -3.41 -5.61 -6.43
CA ASN A 142 -2.57 -5.82 -7.61
C ASN A 142 -2.38 -4.51 -8.41
N LEU A 143 -3.41 -3.67 -8.51
CA LEU A 143 -3.32 -2.35 -9.13
C LEU A 143 -2.42 -1.42 -8.33
N CYS A 144 -2.55 -1.42 -6.99
CA CYS A 144 -1.71 -0.63 -6.10
C CYS A 144 -0.24 -1.01 -6.19
N ALA A 145 0.08 -2.31 -6.18
CA ALA A 145 1.44 -2.80 -6.36
C ALA A 145 2.06 -2.33 -7.69
N ARG A 146 1.28 -2.30 -8.77
CA ARG A 146 1.73 -1.77 -10.08
C ARG A 146 1.94 -0.26 -10.08
N VAL A 147 1.08 0.50 -9.39
CA VAL A 147 1.22 1.96 -9.27
C VAL A 147 2.43 2.33 -8.41
N ALA A 148 2.69 1.59 -7.33
CA ALA A 148 3.90 1.73 -6.50
C ALA A 148 5.18 1.48 -7.32
N ALA A 149 5.15 0.49 -8.21
CA ALA A 149 6.25 0.14 -9.12
C ALA A 149 6.39 1.09 -10.34
N GLY A 150 5.61 2.18 -10.42
CA GLY A 150 5.71 3.17 -11.50
C GLY A 150 5.05 2.77 -12.83
N GLY A 151 4.35 1.64 -12.89
CA GLY A 151 3.69 1.13 -14.10
C GLY A 151 2.19 1.40 -14.13
N ALA A 152 1.76 2.57 -14.59
CA ALA A 152 0.34 2.86 -14.80
C ALA A 152 -0.07 2.63 -16.26
N ARG A 153 -0.73 1.50 -16.57
CA ARG A 153 -1.67 1.47 -17.71
C ARG A 153 -3.05 1.84 -17.17
N ARG A 154 -3.65 2.86 -17.77
CA ARG A 154 -4.91 3.49 -17.33
C ARG A 154 -6.08 2.51 -17.48
N ASP A 155 -6.62 2.02 -16.38
CA ASP A 155 -7.95 1.40 -16.35
C ASP A 155 -9.00 2.53 -16.29
N PRO A 156 -9.92 2.64 -17.27
CA PRO A 156 -10.91 3.72 -17.33
C PRO A 156 -11.93 3.70 -16.19
N THR A 157 -12.03 2.63 -15.40
CA THR A 157 -12.99 2.52 -14.29
C THR A 157 -12.45 3.01 -12.95
N THR A 158 -11.14 3.28 -12.84
CA THR A 158 -10.49 3.51 -11.55
C THR A 158 -9.86 4.90 -11.47
N LYS A 159 -10.30 5.73 -10.51
CA LYS A 159 -9.64 7.00 -10.16
C LYS A 159 -8.40 6.72 -9.28
N ALA A 160 -7.34 6.18 -9.87
CA ALA A 160 -6.03 6.12 -9.22
C ALA A 160 -5.29 7.44 -9.52
N THR A 161 -5.06 8.24 -8.49
CA THR A 161 -4.24 9.46 -8.60
C THR A 161 -2.83 9.15 -8.14
N THR A 162 -1.94 8.88 -9.09
CA THR A 162 -0.50 8.87 -8.85
C THR A 162 0.00 10.28 -9.05
N SER A 163 0.21 11.01 -7.96
CA SER A 163 0.95 12.27 -8.02
C SER A 163 2.35 12.03 -7.44
N CYS A 164 3.35 11.98 -8.33
CA CYS A 164 4.74 12.19 -7.95
C CYS A 164 4.88 13.65 -7.48
N TRP A 165 4.55 13.92 -6.21
CA TRP A 165 4.89 15.21 -5.62
C TRP A 165 6.38 15.18 -5.30
N ARG A 166 7.20 15.70 -6.22
CA ARG A 166 8.49 16.23 -5.84
C ARG A 166 8.21 17.42 -4.92
N CYS A 167 8.77 17.39 -3.73
CA CYS A 167 8.82 18.57 -2.88
C CYS A 167 9.41 19.72 -3.73
N PRO A 168 8.76 20.89 -3.86
CA PRO A 168 9.40 22.03 -4.47
C PRO A 168 10.59 22.38 -3.59
N THR A 169 11.80 22.19 -4.09
CA THR A 169 12.99 22.76 -3.47
C THR A 169 12.80 24.27 -3.51
N SER A 170 12.67 24.88 -2.34
CA SER A 170 12.74 26.33 -2.19
C SER A 170 14.20 26.75 -2.37
N SER A 171 14.62 26.99 -3.61
CA SER A 171 15.51 28.07 -4.12
C SER A 171 15.89 27.79 -5.57
#